data_AF-A0A127BBI0-F1
#
_entry.id   AF-A0A127BBI0-F1
#
_cell.length_a   1.000
_cell.length_b   1.000
_cell.length_c   1.000
_cell.angle_alpha   90.00
_cell.angle_beta   90.00
_cell.angle_gamma   90.00
#
_symmetry.space_group_name_H-M   'P 1'
#
loop_
_entity.id
_entity.type
_entity.pdbx_description
1 polymer ?
#
loop_
_entity_poly.entity_id
_entity_poly.type
_entity_poly.pdbx_seq_one_letter_code
_entity_poly.pdbx_strand_id
1 'polypeptide(L)'
;MKVVLKPLANVELPQDFAEILKAKLRGREVKTGEVVTIDILGKPLEFKVVQATPSPIRVSDKTSVIIARPGVEVLEIELIGEPKEVFVYGDNIVVVLENEVLILNQNLEEIYRERFENLIKVIQTKAGLVVVDGRRLKLIKV
;
A
#
# COMPACT_ATOMS: atom_id res chain seq x y z
N MET A 1 10.46 -8.12 10.66
CA MET A 1 11.20 -7.82 9.41
C MET A 1 10.60 -8.65 8.30
N LYS A 2 10.05 -8.02 7.27
CA LYS A 2 9.26 -8.69 6.23
C LYS A 2 9.58 -8.14 4.84
N VAL A 3 9.65 -9.02 3.84
CA VAL A 3 9.77 -8.69 2.42
C VAL A 3 8.72 -9.47 1.64
N VAL A 4 7.92 -8.79 0.84
CA VAL A 4 6.94 -9.40 -0.08
C VAL A 4 7.44 -9.20 -1.50
N LEU A 5 7.55 -10.30 -2.25
CA LEU A 5 8.03 -10.32 -3.63
C LEU A 5 6.92 -10.78 -4.56
N LYS A 6 6.77 -10.11 -5.70
CA LYS A 6 5.90 -10.56 -6.79
C LYS A 6 6.75 -10.86 -8.02
N PRO A 7 6.73 -12.09 -8.56
CA PRO A 7 7.41 -12.37 -9.81
C PRO A 7 6.80 -11.52 -10.93
N LEU A 8 7.64 -10.91 -11.77
CA LEU A 8 7.20 -10.14 -12.92
C LEU A 8 6.78 -11.05 -14.09
N ALA A 9 7.37 -12.23 -14.18
CA ALA A 9 6.91 -13.26 -15.10
C ALA A 9 5.66 -13.95 -14.55
N ASN A 10 4.76 -14.35 -15.44
CA ASN A 10 3.58 -15.15 -15.09
C ASN A 10 4.01 -16.61 -14.84
N VAL A 11 4.63 -16.85 -13.70
CA VAL A 11 5.13 -18.17 -13.27
C VAL A 11 4.55 -18.50 -11.89
N GLU A 12 4.07 -19.73 -11.74
CA GLU A 12 3.69 -20.26 -10.44
C GLU A 12 4.94 -20.73 -9.71
N LEU A 13 5.23 -20.09 -8.57
CA LEU A 13 6.30 -20.50 -7.69
C LEU A 13 5.71 -21.20 -6.46
N PRO A 14 6.23 -22.38 -6.09
CA PRO A 14 5.88 -23.05 -4.84
C PRO A 14 6.06 -22.15 -3.60
N GLN A 15 5.31 -22.37 -2.52
CA GLN A 15 5.44 -21.52 -1.32
C GLN A 15 6.77 -21.70 -0.59
N ASP A 16 7.32 -22.90 -0.56
CA ASP A 16 8.65 -23.24 -0.04
C ASP A 16 9.78 -22.53 -0.79
N PHE A 17 9.48 -22.04 -2.00
CA PHE A 17 10.41 -21.23 -2.79
C PHE A 17 10.80 -19.92 -2.10
N ALA A 18 10.00 -19.43 -1.14
CA ALA A 18 10.32 -18.24 -0.34
C ALA A 18 11.65 -18.38 0.42
N GLU A 19 11.99 -19.57 0.92
CA GLU A 19 13.26 -19.80 1.63
C GLU A 19 14.46 -19.75 0.67
N ILE A 20 14.29 -20.19 -0.59
CA ILE A 20 15.32 -20.07 -1.63
C ILE A 20 15.56 -18.60 -1.96
N LEU A 21 14.49 -17.82 -2.13
CA LEU A 21 14.58 -16.38 -2.37
C LEU A 21 15.26 -15.65 -1.20
N LYS A 22 14.93 -16.03 0.03
CA LYS A 22 15.58 -15.51 1.24
C LYS A 22 17.08 -15.80 1.25
N ALA A 23 17.48 -17.03 0.95
CA ALA A 23 18.89 -17.41 0.89
C ALA A 23 19.65 -16.62 -0.19
N LYS A 24 19.03 -16.42 -1.37
CA LYS A 24 19.61 -15.66 -2.49
C LYS A 24 19.70 -14.15 -2.22
N LEU A 25 18.77 -13.60 -1.44
CA LEU A 25 18.75 -12.19 -1.08
C LEU A 25 19.51 -11.86 0.21
N ARG A 26 19.92 -12.87 0.99
CA ARG A 26 20.60 -12.68 2.28
C ARG A 26 21.78 -11.71 2.14
N GLY A 27 21.82 -10.71 3.01
CA GLY A 27 22.86 -9.68 3.04
C GLY A 27 22.65 -8.52 2.07
N ARG A 28 21.72 -8.64 1.09
CA ARG A 28 21.31 -7.53 0.22
C ARG A 28 20.36 -6.59 0.95
N GLU A 29 20.46 -5.31 0.63
CA GLU A 29 19.46 -4.30 1.00
C GLU A 29 18.40 -4.25 -0.10
N VAL A 30 17.13 -4.23 0.28
CA VAL A 30 15.99 -4.13 -0.64
C VAL A 30 15.02 -3.05 -0.17
N LYS A 31 14.38 -2.35 -1.10
CA LYS A 31 13.41 -1.29 -0.83
C LYS A 31 12.06 -1.58 -1.46
N THR A 32 10.96 -1.19 -0.81
CA THR A 32 9.63 -1.17 -1.44
C THR A 32 9.69 -0.46 -2.80
N GLY A 33 9.10 -1.08 -3.82
CA GLY A 33 9.08 -0.57 -5.21
C GLY A 33 10.26 -1.00 -6.08
N GLU A 34 11.35 -1.51 -5.49
CA GLU A 34 12.52 -1.98 -6.23
C GLU A 34 12.20 -3.24 -7.05
N VAL A 35 12.87 -3.40 -8.20
CA VAL A 35 12.91 -4.68 -8.94
C VAL A 35 14.25 -5.35 -8.65
N VAL A 36 14.19 -6.58 -8.15
CA VAL A 36 15.38 -7.40 -7.90
C VAL A 36 15.44 -8.55 -8.89
N THR A 37 16.59 -8.70 -9.56
CA THR A 37 16.90 -9.88 -10.36
C THR A 37 17.54 -10.95 -9.48
N ILE A 38 17.03 -12.18 -9.56
CA ILE A 38 17.50 -13.34 -8.80
C ILE A 38 17.74 -14.48 -9.77
N ASP A 39 18.94 -15.06 -9.72
CA ASP A 39 19.26 -16.26 -10.50
C ASP A 39 18.65 -17.51 -9.87
N ILE A 40 17.77 -18.15 -10.63
CA ILE A 40 17.08 -19.40 -10.30
C ILE A 40 17.42 -20.42 -11.39
N LEU A 41 18.12 -21.49 -11.00
CA LEU A 41 18.51 -22.58 -11.90
C LEU A 41 19.26 -22.09 -13.16
N GLY A 42 20.10 -21.05 -13.03
CA GLY A 42 20.85 -20.47 -14.13
C GLY A 42 20.03 -19.56 -15.05
N LYS A 43 18.79 -19.21 -14.66
CA LYS A 43 17.94 -18.25 -15.35
C LYS A 43 17.67 -17.04 -14.46
N PRO A 44 17.89 -15.81 -14.94
CA PRO A 44 17.51 -14.62 -14.20
C PRO A 44 15.98 -14.50 -14.17
N LEU A 45 15.41 -14.32 -12.98
CA LEU A 45 14.01 -14.01 -12.78
C LEU A 45 13.88 -12.71 -12.00
N GLU A 46 13.00 -11.83 -12.47
CA GLU A 46 12.77 -10.53 -11.85
C GLU A 46 11.58 -10.57 -10.90
N PHE A 47 11.76 -9.95 -9.74
CA PHE A 47 10.74 -9.80 -8.73
C PHE A 47 10.59 -8.34 -8.35
N LYS A 48 9.35 -7.84 -8.33
CA LYS A 48 9.05 -6.55 -7.69
C LYS A 48 8.99 -6.75 -6.18
N VAL A 49 9.74 -5.94 -5.45
CA VAL A 49 9.64 -5.81 -4.00
C VAL A 49 8.37 -5.03 -3.70
N VAL A 50 7.29 -5.77 -3.51
CA VAL A 50 5.96 -5.21 -3.27
C VAL A 50 5.91 -4.49 -1.92
N GLN A 51 6.55 -5.04 -0.90
CA GLN A 51 6.58 -4.45 0.43
C GLN A 51 7.87 -4.85 1.14
N ALA A 52 8.55 -3.89 1.76
CA ALA A 52 9.64 -4.10 2.70
C ALA A 52 9.29 -3.45 4.05
N THR A 53 9.45 -4.17 5.16
CA THR A 53 9.16 -3.64 6.50
C THR A 53 10.29 -3.98 7.49
N PRO A 54 11.11 -3.00 7.91
CA PRO A 54 11.14 -1.58 7.46
C PRO A 54 11.56 -1.45 5.98
N SER A 55 11.48 -0.25 5.41
CA SER A 55 11.96 0.03 4.04
C SER A 55 12.92 1.22 4.11
N PRO A 56 14.19 1.09 3.69
CA PRO A 56 14.84 -0.13 3.19
C PRO A 56 15.08 -1.17 4.29
N ILE A 57 15.33 -2.42 3.87
CA ILE A 57 15.70 -3.53 4.77
C ILE A 57 16.86 -4.34 4.23
N ARG A 58 17.81 -4.65 5.11
CA ARG A 58 18.82 -5.67 4.83
C ARG A 58 18.29 -7.06 5.16
N VAL A 59 18.22 -7.93 4.15
CA VAL A 59 17.65 -9.28 4.30
C VAL A 59 18.58 -10.14 5.18
N SER A 60 18.01 -10.76 6.20
CA SER A 60 18.70 -11.62 7.16
C SER A 60 17.88 -12.88 7.47
N ASP A 61 18.40 -13.74 8.35
CA ASP A 61 17.70 -14.94 8.79
C ASP A 61 16.42 -14.66 9.57
N LYS A 62 16.32 -13.47 10.15
CA LYS A 62 15.13 -12.98 10.86
C LYS A 62 14.11 -12.33 9.92
N THR A 63 14.46 -12.16 8.64
CA THR A 63 13.56 -11.60 7.64
C THR A 63 12.61 -12.68 7.13
N SER A 64 11.30 -12.44 7.22
CA SER A 64 10.28 -13.26 6.58
C SER A 64 10.15 -12.85 5.11
N VAL A 65 10.37 -13.77 4.18
CA VAL A 65 10.13 -13.55 2.75
C VAL A 65 8.80 -14.19 2.38
N ILE A 66 7.97 -13.48 1.63
CA ILE A 66 6.65 -13.95 1.17
C ILE A 66 6.57 -13.74 -0.34
N ILE A 67 6.04 -14.72 -1.06
CA ILE A 67 5.71 -14.59 -2.48
C ILE A 67 4.24 -14.18 -2.57
N ALA A 68 3.96 -13.06 -3.24
CA ALA A 68 2.61 -12.60 -3.50
C ALA A 68 1.87 -13.62 -4.38
N ARG A 69 0.60 -13.90 -4.06
CA ARG A 69 -0.22 -14.81 -4.87
C ARG A 69 -0.43 -14.23 -6.28
N PRO A 70 -0.53 -15.08 -7.32
CA PRO A 70 -0.94 -14.64 -8.66
C PRO A 70 -2.25 -13.84 -8.60
N GLY A 71 -2.35 -12.77 -9.38
CA GLY A 71 -3.53 -11.90 -9.42
C GLY A 71 -3.65 -10.88 -8.28
N VAL A 72 -2.78 -10.92 -7.27
CA VAL A 72 -2.76 -9.88 -6.22
C VAL A 72 -1.95 -8.68 -6.70
N GLU A 73 -2.58 -7.51 -6.70
CA GLU A 73 -1.95 -6.22 -6.83
C GLU A 73 -1.92 -5.54 -5.46
N VAL A 74 -0.80 -4.89 -5.16
CA VAL A 74 -0.62 -4.15 -3.91
C VAL A 74 -0.22 -2.76 -4.30
N LEU A 75 -1.02 -1.81 -3.83
CA LEU A 75 -0.82 -0.39 -3.99
C LEU A 75 -0.55 0.17 -2.59
N GLU A 76 0.41 1.09 -2.50
CA GLU A 76 0.78 1.75 -1.25
C GLU A 76 1.00 3.23 -1.54
N ILE A 77 0.46 4.08 -0.68
CA ILE A 77 0.71 5.51 -0.68
C ILE A 77 1.18 5.92 0.70
N GLU A 78 2.04 6.93 0.75
CA GLU A 78 2.45 7.55 2.00
C GLU A 78 1.52 8.75 2.28
N LEU A 79 0.89 8.74 3.46
CA LEU A 79 0.02 9.84 3.88
C LEU A 79 0.85 10.94 4.56
N ILE A 80 0.56 12.19 4.22
CA ILE A 80 1.14 13.35 4.92
C ILE A 80 0.27 13.62 6.15
N GLY A 81 0.64 13.01 7.27
CA GLY A 81 -0.07 13.12 8.55
C GLY A 81 -0.70 11.80 9.00
N GLU A 82 -1.12 11.75 10.27
CA GLU A 82 -1.72 10.55 10.84
C GLU A 82 -3.22 10.46 10.52
N PRO A 83 -3.71 9.33 9.97
CA PRO A 83 -5.13 9.12 9.74
C PRO A 83 -5.87 8.94 11.05
N LYS A 84 -6.90 9.77 11.27
CA LYS A 84 -7.87 9.62 12.37
C LYS A 84 -8.92 8.57 12.05
N GLU A 85 -9.34 8.50 10.79
CA GLU A 85 -10.34 7.54 10.31
C GLU A 85 -10.09 7.17 8.84
N VAL A 86 -10.35 5.92 8.48
CA VAL A 86 -10.33 5.44 7.09
C VAL A 86 -11.54 4.56 6.86
N PHE A 87 -12.29 4.81 5.80
CA PHE A 87 -13.45 4.01 5.44
C PHE A 87 -13.70 3.99 3.93
N VAL A 88 -14.51 3.03 3.50
CA VAL A 88 -14.93 2.89 2.09
C VAL A 88 -16.30 3.56 1.91
N TYR A 89 -16.45 4.33 0.83
CA TYR A 89 -17.70 4.95 0.41
C TYR A 89 -17.91 4.74 -1.09
N GLY A 90 -18.83 3.84 -1.46
CA GLY A 90 -18.96 3.40 -2.85
C GLY A 90 -17.67 2.71 -3.31
N ASP A 91 -17.14 3.15 -4.45
CA ASP A 91 -15.86 2.69 -4.99
C ASP A 91 -14.65 3.53 -4.53
N ASN A 92 -14.86 4.40 -3.53
CA ASN A 92 -13.84 5.32 -3.05
C ASN A 92 -13.35 4.95 -1.65
N ILE A 93 -12.08 5.27 -1.38
CA ILE A 93 -11.47 5.18 -0.05
C ILE A 93 -11.39 6.62 0.50
N VAL A 94 -11.97 6.83 1.66
CA VAL A 94 -11.96 8.13 2.34
C VAL A 94 -11.01 8.06 3.53
N VAL A 95 -10.05 8.97 3.56
CA VAL A 95 -9.08 9.13 4.62
C VAL A 95 -9.32 10.47 5.30
N VAL A 96 -9.61 10.43 6.60
CA VAL A 96 -9.80 11.62 7.44
C VAL A 96 -8.54 11.82 8.27
N LEU A 97 -7.81 12.90 7.98
CA LEU A 97 -6.65 13.36 8.74
C LEU A 97 -7.09 14.37 9.81
N GLU A 98 -6.13 15.04 10.47
CA GLU A 98 -6.44 15.97 11.55
C GLU A 98 -7.37 17.12 11.14
N ASN A 99 -7.10 17.73 9.99
CA ASN A 99 -7.83 18.86 9.43
C ASN A 99 -7.98 18.76 7.91
N GLU A 100 -7.87 17.55 7.35
CA GLU A 100 -7.91 17.30 5.92
C GLU A 100 -8.75 16.06 5.62
N VAL A 101 -9.50 16.10 4.52
CA VAL A 101 -10.20 14.93 3.97
C VAL A 101 -9.59 14.63 2.61
N LEU A 102 -9.14 13.38 2.44
CA LEU A 102 -8.59 12.83 1.21
C LEU A 102 -9.51 11.73 0.71
N ILE A 103 -9.87 11.77 -0.57
CA ILE A 103 -10.69 10.76 -1.23
C ILE A 103 -9.86 10.17 -2.37
N LEU A 104 -9.73 8.86 -2.36
CA LEU A 104 -9.00 8.07 -3.34
C LEU A 104 -9.95 7.13 -4.08
N ASN A 105 -9.63 6.77 -5.33
CA ASN A 105 -10.29 5.66 -6.00
C ASN A 105 -9.72 4.30 -5.55
N GLN A 106 -10.22 3.20 -6.12
CA GLN A 106 -9.72 1.84 -5.83
C GLN A 106 -8.26 1.60 -6.23
N ASN A 107 -7.68 2.47 -7.05
CA ASN A 107 -6.27 2.42 -7.47
C ASN A 107 -5.36 3.31 -6.61
N LEU A 108 -5.85 3.79 -5.45
CA LEU A 108 -5.18 4.77 -4.59
C LEU A 108 -4.81 6.10 -5.28
N GLU A 109 -5.49 6.46 -6.36
CA GLU A 109 -5.31 7.75 -7.03
C GLU A 109 -6.19 8.81 -6.35
N GLU A 110 -5.63 10.00 -6.12
CA GLU A 110 -6.34 11.12 -5.50
C GLU A 110 -7.46 11.66 -6.40
N ILE A 111 -8.70 11.56 -5.92
CA ILE A 111 -9.87 12.18 -6.55
C ILE A 111 -10.10 13.58 -5.99
N TYR A 112 -9.92 13.75 -4.68
CA TYR A 112 -10.21 15.00 -3.99
C TYR A 112 -9.40 15.11 -2.70
N ARG A 113 -8.91 16.32 -2.42
CA ARG A 113 -8.27 16.68 -1.17
C ARG A 113 -8.69 18.09 -0.76
N GLU A 114 -9.10 18.26 0.48
CA GLU A 114 -9.38 19.59 1.03
C GLU A 114 -9.00 19.67 2.51
N ARG A 115 -8.36 20.80 2.86
CA ARG A 115 -8.10 21.19 4.24
C ARG A 115 -9.23 22.06 4.77
N PHE A 116 -9.61 21.81 6.01
CA PHE A 116 -10.66 22.50 6.74
C PHE A 116 -10.07 23.22 7.95
N GLU A 117 -10.61 24.39 8.26
CA GLU A 117 -10.12 25.20 9.38
C GLU A 117 -10.45 24.56 10.73
N ASN A 118 -11.63 23.95 10.85
CA ASN A 118 -12.13 23.32 12.05
C ASN A 118 -12.92 22.05 11.72
N LEU A 119 -12.22 21.03 11.19
CA LEU A 119 -12.81 19.73 10.88
C LEU A 119 -13.31 19.05 12.16
N ILE A 120 -14.63 18.95 12.31
CA ILE A 120 -15.26 18.31 13.46
C ILE A 120 -15.49 16.83 13.17
N LYS A 121 -16.10 16.51 12.02
CA LYS A 121 -16.38 15.13 11.60
C LYS A 121 -16.75 15.02 10.13
N VAL A 122 -16.61 13.81 9.60
CA VAL A 122 -17.13 13.40 8.30
C VAL A 122 -18.23 12.35 8.52
N ILE A 123 -19.36 12.49 7.82
CA ILE A 123 -20.50 11.58 7.94
C ILE A 123 -20.83 11.02 6.56
N GLN A 124 -20.93 9.69 6.47
CA GLN A 124 -21.41 9.03 5.27
C GLN A 124 -22.93 9.13 5.16
N THR A 125 -23.42 9.47 3.97
CA THR A 125 -24.86 9.49 3.68
C THR A 125 -25.13 8.86 2.31
N LYS A 126 -26.39 8.57 2.01
CA LYS A 126 -26.79 8.08 0.67
C LYS A 126 -26.51 9.09 -0.45
N ALA A 127 -26.38 10.38 -0.14
CA ALA A 127 -26.23 11.45 -1.12
C ALA A 127 -24.79 11.93 -1.31
N GLY A 128 -23.87 11.47 -0.47
CA GLY A 128 -22.47 11.89 -0.45
C GLY A 128 -21.88 11.88 0.97
N LEU A 129 -20.72 12.51 1.10
CA LEU A 129 -20.03 12.72 2.37
C LEU A 129 -20.37 14.10 2.91
N VAL A 130 -20.91 14.17 4.12
CA VAL A 130 -21.15 15.43 4.82
C VAL A 130 -19.95 15.74 5.70
N VAL A 131 -19.29 16.86 5.43
CA VAL A 131 -18.19 17.38 6.24
C VAL A 131 -18.70 18.51 7.13
N VAL A 132 -18.47 18.39 8.43
CA VAL A 132 -18.78 19.43 9.42
C VAL A 132 -17.50 20.20 9.72
N ASP A 133 -17.45 21.47 9.29
CA ASP A 133 -16.32 22.38 9.48
C ASP A 133 -16.75 23.58 10.31
N GLY A 134 -16.56 23.50 11.63
CA GLY A 134 -17.06 24.50 12.57
C GLY A 134 -18.57 24.71 12.47
N ARG A 135 -18.99 25.84 11.87
CA ARG A 135 -20.40 26.20 11.63
C ARG A 135 -20.87 25.95 10.20
N ARG A 136 -19.99 25.43 9.34
CA ARG A 136 -20.28 25.13 7.93
C ARG A 136 -20.55 23.64 7.76
N LEU A 137 -21.46 23.32 6.85
CA LEU A 137 -21.68 21.98 6.35
C LEU A 137 -21.32 21.96 4.87
N LYS A 138 -20.53 20.97 4.46
CA LYS A 138 -20.20 20.71 3.05
C LYS A 138 -20.70 19.33 2.68
N LEU A 139 -21.32 19.20 1.51
CA LEU A 139 -21.66 17.91 0.92
C LEU A 139 -20.73 17.65 -0.25
N ILE A 140 -19.94 16.59 -0.17
CA ILE A 140 -19.07 16.11 -1.25
C ILE A 140 -19.78 14.95 -1.94
N LYS A 141 -19.98 15.06 -3.25
CA LYS A 141 -20.56 14.01 -4.09
C LYS A 141 -19.46 13.36 -4.90
N VAL A 142 -19.23 12.08 -4.67
CA VAL A 142 -18.21 11.22 -5.29
C VAL A 142 -18.79 9.85 -5.57
#